data_AF-A0A820HU34-F1
#
_entry.id   AF-A0A820HU34-F1
#
_cell.length_a   1.000
_cell.length_b   1.000
_cell.length_c   1.000
_cell.angle_alpha   90.00
_cell.angle_beta   90.00
_cell.angle_gamma   90.00
#
_symmetry.space_group_name_H-M   'P 1'
#
loop_
_entity.id
_entity.type
_entity.pdbx_description
1 polymer ?
#
loop_
_entity_poly.entity_id
_entity_poly.type
_entity_poly.pdbx_seq_one_letter_code
_entity_poly.pdbx_strand_id
1 'polypeptide(L)'
;LAHNPKNVENLAIIGSAVKELGDTLPGVPIETLQNIVMSASQEIIPNDSCPIKDKKCREQSSGICGIMCGLPGVKAPGIQNFPGDFDRPPHILTNVQCHIESKASEWYCTGYYVAAGIPIQIDVVDQSGATGWSARVGCHSDDLGNCDELRRWPCISICRPLTNKTIQMNSAFGGLLFLQSPGDESSSITINLHHVVLTPTYDITDSNRAETWDYKRAHAQGLWADIAGRHIIFNLPSKSVKYLESAQLDRALNFWDSIVLAHHDLRGTKPTHRERIVCDEQPSAGYM
;
A
#
# COMPACT_ATOMS: atom_id res chain seq x y z
N LEU A 1 0.87 8.61 -14.71
CA LEU A 1 2.15 8.39 -14.02
C LEU A 1 2.67 7.02 -14.41
N ALA A 2 3.47 6.97 -15.48
CA ALA A 2 3.96 5.72 -16.07
C ALA A 2 4.85 4.97 -15.07
N HIS A 3 4.76 3.63 -15.09
CA HIS A 3 5.69 2.70 -14.46
C HIS A 3 7.12 3.24 -14.56
N ASN A 4 7.74 3.61 -13.44
CA ASN A 4 9.17 3.86 -13.39
C ASN A 4 9.86 2.51 -13.19
N PRO A 5 10.46 1.89 -14.23
CA PRO A 5 11.08 0.57 -14.13
C PRO A 5 12.21 0.52 -13.08
N LYS A 6 12.79 1.68 -12.72
CA LYS A 6 13.79 1.80 -11.64
C LYS A 6 13.25 1.46 -10.25
N ASN A 7 11.95 1.63 -10.01
CA ASN A 7 11.34 1.27 -8.72
C ASN A 7 11.16 -0.24 -8.56
N VAL A 8 10.99 -0.97 -9.67
CA VAL A 8 10.92 -2.44 -9.68
C VAL A 8 12.33 -3.02 -9.49
N GLU A 9 13.34 -2.42 -10.13
CA GLU A 9 14.75 -2.82 -9.97
C GLU A 9 15.28 -2.54 -8.56
N ASN A 10 15.00 -1.37 -7.95
CA ASN A 10 15.45 -1.07 -6.59
C ASN A 10 14.79 -1.97 -5.53
N LEU A 11 13.52 -2.36 -5.71
CA LEU A 11 12.84 -3.31 -4.82
C LEU A 11 13.29 -4.77 -5.04
N ALA A 12 13.77 -5.11 -6.24
CA ALA A 12 14.42 -6.39 -6.54
C ALA A 12 15.82 -6.47 -5.92
N ILE A 13 16.58 -5.37 -5.90
CA ILE A 13 17.90 -5.25 -5.24
C ILE A 13 17.76 -5.33 -3.71
N ILE A 14 16.72 -4.76 -3.12
CA ILE A 14 16.45 -4.88 -1.68
C ILE A 14 15.96 -6.28 -1.30
N GLY A 15 15.11 -6.88 -2.15
CA GLY A 15 14.72 -8.29 -2.01
C GLY A 15 15.91 -9.24 -2.16
N SER A 16 16.87 -8.91 -3.03
CA SER A 16 18.13 -9.63 -3.15
C SER A 16 19.02 -9.40 -1.93
N ALA A 17 19.03 -8.22 -1.32
CA ALA A 17 19.84 -7.94 -0.12
C ALA A 17 19.36 -8.70 1.13
N VAL A 18 18.05 -8.94 1.30
CA VAL A 18 17.51 -9.77 2.40
C VAL A 18 17.73 -11.25 2.12
N LYS A 19 17.55 -11.67 0.85
CA LYS A 19 17.90 -13.02 0.43
C LYS A 19 19.40 -13.27 0.57
N GLU A 20 20.23 -12.31 0.19
CA GLU A 20 21.69 -12.29 0.40
C GLU A 20 22.04 -12.20 1.87
N LEU A 21 21.36 -11.43 2.74
CA LEU A 21 21.59 -11.44 4.20
C LEU A 21 21.22 -12.78 4.83
N GLY A 22 20.14 -13.42 4.37
CA GLY A 22 19.77 -14.78 4.77
C GLY A 22 20.72 -15.85 4.21
N ASP A 23 21.25 -15.64 3.01
CA ASP A 23 22.18 -16.55 2.31
C ASP A 23 23.65 -16.33 2.77
N THR A 24 24.02 -15.13 3.26
CA THR A 24 25.37 -14.76 3.75
C THR A 24 25.55 -14.96 5.25
N LEU A 25 24.46 -15.07 6.03
CA LEU A 25 24.50 -15.40 7.46
C LEU A 25 23.75 -16.71 7.78
N PRO A 26 24.11 -17.85 7.16
CA PRO A 26 23.48 -19.12 7.47
C PRO A 26 23.67 -19.46 8.95
N GLY A 27 22.55 -19.60 9.69
CA GLY A 27 22.54 -20.00 11.09
C GLY A 27 22.28 -18.89 12.12
N VAL A 28 22.13 -17.62 11.70
CA VAL A 28 21.69 -16.54 12.61
C VAL A 28 20.17 -16.64 12.83
N PRO A 29 19.69 -16.74 14.08
CA PRO A 29 18.25 -16.76 14.36
C PRO A 29 17.55 -15.49 13.84
N ILE A 30 16.33 -15.64 13.30
CA ILE A 30 15.50 -14.50 12.84
C ILE A 30 15.34 -13.45 13.94
N GLU A 31 15.16 -13.88 15.19
CA GLU A 31 15.06 -12.99 16.35
C GLU A 31 16.30 -12.09 16.54
N THR A 32 17.49 -12.63 16.28
CA THR A 32 18.73 -11.85 16.33
C THR A 32 18.77 -10.79 15.23
N LEU A 33 18.35 -11.14 14.01
CA LEU A 33 18.26 -10.19 12.90
C LEU A 33 17.24 -9.09 13.18
N GLN A 34 16.07 -9.46 13.72
CA GLN A 34 15.06 -8.50 14.16
C GLN A 34 15.63 -7.53 15.20
N ASN A 35 16.31 -8.03 16.23
CA ASN A 35 16.88 -7.20 17.29
C ASN A 35 17.94 -6.22 16.78
N ILE A 36 18.81 -6.67 15.86
CA ILE A 36 19.83 -5.81 15.25
C ILE A 36 19.18 -4.67 14.47
N VAL A 37 18.21 -4.98 13.61
CA VAL A 37 17.53 -3.99 12.77
C VAL A 37 16.71 -3.02 13.61
N MET A 38 16.04 -3.51 14.66
CA MET A 38 15.31 -2.65 15.58
C MET A 38 16.24 -1.72 16.35
N SER A 39 17.40 -2.20 16.80
CA SER A 39 18.38 -1.36 17.50
C SER A 39 18.94 -0.27 16.58
N ALA A 40 19.28 -0.62 15.33
CA ALA A 40 19.82 0.33 14.36
C ALA A 40 18.80 1.40 13.91
N SER A 41 17.50 1.10 13.97
CA SER A 41 16.44 2.02 13.54
C SER A 41 15.99 3.02 14.62
N GLN A 42 16.23 2.74 15.91
CA GLN A 42 15.82 3.64 17.01
C GLN A 42 16.49 5.03 16.92
N GLU A 43 17.70 5.10 16.36
CA GLU A 43 18.45 6.35 16.26
C GLU A 43 18.03 7.22 15.06
N ILE A 44 17.25 6.67 14.13
CA ILE A 44 16.93 7.32 12.85
C ILE A 44 15.43 7.22 12.51
N ILE A 45 14.58 7.58 13.47
CA ILE A 45 13.13 7.61 13.29
C ILE A 45 12.68 8.98 12.74
N PRO A 46 12.33 9.09 11.44
CA PRO A 46 11.82 10.33 10.89
C PRO A 46 10.41 10.64 11.42
N ASN A 47 10.15 11.90 11.73
CA ASN A 47 8.82 12.44 12.04
C ASN A 47 8.77 13.93 11.63
N ASP A 48 7.59 14.48 11.37
CA ASP A 48 7.44 15.88 10.91
C ASP A 48 7.99 16.91 11.92
N SER A 49 7.90 16.63 13.22
CA SER A 49 8.44 17.52 14.26
C SER A 49 9.97 17.47 14.40
N CYS A 50 10.62 16.40 13.95
CA CYS A 50 12.06 16.21 14.00
C CYS A 50 12.54 15.49 12.72
N PRO A 51 12.63 16.22 11.59
CA PRO A 51 13.02 15.62 10.32
C PRO A 51 14.50 15.21 10.32
N ILE A 52 14.81 14.08 9.68
CA ILE A 52 16.20 13.65 9.47
C ILE A 52 16.79 14.45 8.31
N LYS A 53 17.78 15.29 8.61
CA LYS A 53 18.48 16.13 7.61
C LYS A 53 19.86 15.60 7.24
N ASP A 54 20.51 14.89 8.17
CA ASP A 54 21.83 14.31 7.94
C ASP A 54 21.79 13.31 6.78
N LYS A 55 22.65 13.51 5.79
CA LYS A 55 22.66 12.71 4.56
C LYS A 55 22.91 11.23 4.83
N LYS A 56 23.84 10.91 5.75
CA LYS A 56 24.18 9.52 6.08
C LYS A 56 22.99 8.84 6.76
N CYS A 57 22.33 9.51 7.69
CA CYS A 57 21.11 8.99 8.32
C CYS A 57 19.98 8.78 7.29
N ARG A 58 19.80 9.69 6.31
CA ARG A 58 18.80 9.51 5.25
C ARG A 58 19.07 8.29 4.37
N GLU A 59 20.31 8.12 3.92
CA GLU A 59 20.73 6.94 3.13
C GLU A 59 20.54 5.64 3.93
N GLN A 60 20.86 5.66 5.23
CA GLN A 60 20.62 4.52 6.13
C GLN A 60 19.13 4.20 6.28
N SER A 61 18.25 5.20 6.41
CA SER A 61 16.80 5.00 6.54
C SER A 61 16.22 4.23 5.36
N SER A 62 16.63 4.53 4.12
CA SER A 62 16.17 3.81 2.92
C SER A 62 16.59 2.35 2.91
N GLY A 63 17.85 2.05 3.29
CA GLY A 63 18.33 0.67 3.40
C GLY A 63 17.57 -0.12 4.47
N ILE A 64 17.36 0.49 5.63
CA ILE A 64 16.67 -0.14 6.77
C ILE A 64 15.20 -0.43 6.46
N CYS A 65 14.47 0.46 5.75
CA CYS A 65 13.10 0.17 5.27
C CYS A 65 13.01 -1.17 4.56
N GLY A 66 13.96 -1.41 3.64
CA GLY A 66 14.03 -2.62 2.86
C GLY A 66 14.25 -3.88 3.70
N ILE A 67 15.20 -3.82 4.63
CA ILE A 67 15.52 -4.92 5.53
C ILE A 67 14.34 -5.24 6.45
N MET A 68 13.69 -4.23 7.03
CA MET A 68 12.52 -4.41 7.90
C MET A 68 11.39 -5.13 7.17
N CYS A 69 11.08 -4.73 5.92
CA CYS A 69 10.08 -5.41 5.09
C CYS A 69 10.52 -6.78 4.57
N GLY A 70 11.79 -7.17 4.78
CA GLY A 70 12.28 -8.52 4.54
C GLY A 70 12.00 -9.48 5.68
N LEU A 71 11.89 -8.98 6.91
CA LEU A 71 11.80 -9.77 8.12
C LEU A 71 10.33 -9.92 8.57
N PRO A 72 9.84 -11.15 8.83
CA PRO A 72 8.51 -11.33 9.41
C PRO A 72 8.47 -10.77 10.84
N GLY A 73 7.30 -10.35 11.32
CA GLY A 73 7.14 -9.91 12.71
C GLY A 73 7.67 -8.50 13.02
N VAL A 74 8.33 -7.83 12.07
CA VAL A 74 8.92 -6.51 12.31
C VAL A 74 7.91 -5.40 12.05
N LYS A 75 7.75 -4.51 13.04
CA LYS A 75 7.09 -3.21 12.90
C LYS A 75 8.16 -2.14 12.89
N ALA A 76 8.10 -1.20 11.94
CA ALA A 76 9.06 -0.10 11.93
C ALA A 76 8.87 0.80 13.17
N PRO A 77 9.92 1.32 13.80
CA PRO A 77 9.78 2.30 14.86
C PRO A 77 9.10 3.58 14.37
N GLY A 78 8.26 4.22 15.18
CA GLY A 78 7.61 5.48 14.81
C GLY A 78 6.41 5.35 13.87
N ILE A 79 5.99 4.12 13.51
CA ILE A 79 4.84 3.89 12.60
C ILE A 79 3.53 4.49 13.10
N GLN A 80 3.39 4.74 14.39
CA GLN A 80 2.23 5.42 14.96
C GLN A 80 2.05 6.85 14.41
N ASN A 81 3.14 7.49 13.96
CA ASN A 81 3.09 8.80 13.33
C ASN A 81 2.59 8.66 11.89
N PHE A 82 3.24 7.79 11.12
CA PHE A 82 2.87 7.52 9.72
C PHE A 82 3.40 6.16 9.25
N PRO A 83 2.60 5.36 8.50
CA PRO A 83 1.22 5.62 8.05
C PRO A 83 0.15 5.38 9.14
N GLY A 84 0.56 5.05 10.37
CA GLY A 84 -0.30 4.72 11.51
C GLY A 84 -0.10 3.29 12.00
N ASP A 85 -0.43 3.04 13.27
CA ASP A 85 -0.54 1.69 13.84
C ASP A 85 -1.88 1.54 14.58
N PHE A 86 -2.26 0.30 14.85
CA PHE A 86 -3.48 -0.01 15.60
C PHE A 86 -3.23 0.15 17.11
N ASP A 87 -4.08 0.93 17.78
CA ASP A 87 -4.05 1.05 19.25
C ASP A 87 -4.33 -0.27 19.98
N ARG A 88 -5.02 -1.20 19.30
CA ARG A 88 -5.37 -2.54 19.79
C ARG A 88 -5.25 -3.54 18.64
N PRO A 89 -4.91 -4.81 18.90
CA PRO A 89 -4.87 -5.82 17.85
C PRO A 89 -6.18 -5.84 17.03
N PRO A 90 -6.11 -5.70 15.69
CA PRO A 90 -7.30 -5.73 14.85
C PRO A 90 -7.85 -7.15 14.71
N HIS A 91 -9.09 -7.25 14.25
CA HIS A 91 -9.72 -8.50 13.86
C HIS A 91 -9.10 -9.00 12.55
N ILE A 92 -8.33 -10.08 12.68
CA ILE A 92 -7.64 -10.72 11.57
C ILE A 92 -8.57 -11.72 10.88
N LEU A 93 -8.77 -11.53 9.58
CA LEU A 93 -9.51 -12.41 8.70
C LEU A 93 -8.57 -13.38 7.99
N THR A 94 -9.07 -14.58 7.73
CA THR A 94 -8.37 -15.63 6.99
C THR A 94 -9.30 -16.29 5.99
N ASN A 95 -8.74 -16.81 4.89
CA ASN A 95 -9.48 -17.50 3.84
C ASN A 95 -10.60 -16.65 3.22
N VAL A 96 -10.34 -15.35 3.02
CA VAL A 96 -11.27 -14.44 2.33
C VAL A 96 -10.91 -14.38 0.85
N GLN A 97 -11.88 -14.65 -0.02
CA GLN A 97 -11.67 -14.65 -1.45
C GLN A 97 -11.82 -13.25 -2.03
N CYS A 98 -10.93 -12.88 -2.94
CA CYS A 98 -10.96 -11.64 -3.70
C CYS A 98 -10.85 -11.98 -5.19
N HIS A 99 -11.79 -11.47 -5.98
CA HIS A 99 -11.77 -11.54 -7.44
C HIS A 99 -11.65 -10.13 -8.00
N ILE A 100 -10.73 -9.93 -8.94
CA ILE A 100 -10.48 -8.64 -9.59
C ILE A 100 -10.45 -8.84 -11.09
N GLU A 101 -11.25 -8.04 -11.78
CA GLU A 101 -11.20 -7.86 -13.22
C GLU A 101 -10.50 -6.54 -13.54
N SER A 102 -9.51 -6.59 -14.43
CA SER A 102 -8.75 -5.44 -14.89
C SER A 102 -9.07 -5.17 -16.36
N LYS A 103 -9.20 -3.88 -16.69
CA LYS A 103 -9.37 -3.37 -18.07
C LYS A 103 -8.32 -2.32 -18.45
N ALA A 104 -7.40 -2.02 -17.53
CA ALA A 104 -6.38 -1.00 -17.66
C ALA A 104 -5.24 -1.28 -16.68
N SER A 105 -4.05 -0.74 -16.96
CA SER A 105 -2.91 -0.79 -16.04
C SER A 105 -3.17 0.10 -14.81
N GLU A 106 -3.66 -0.51 -13.73
CA GLU A 106 -4.08 0.18 -12.50
C GLU A 106 -3.75 -0.64 -11.25
N TRP A 107 -3.94 -0.01 -10.08
CA TRP A 107 -3.99 -0.69 -8.79
C TRP A 107 -5.44 -0.88 -8.36
N TYR A 108 -5.83 -2.12 -8.16
CA TYR A 108 -7.17 -2.49 -7.73
C TYR A 108 -7.15 -2.78 -6.24
N CYS A 109 -7.87 -1.99 -5.44
CA CYS A 109 -7.95 -2.21 -3.99
C CYS A 109 -8.72 -3.51 -3.71
N THR A 110 -8.16 -4.37 -2.88
CA THR A 110 -8.76 -5.67 -2.53
C THR A 110 -9.92 -5.57 -1.53
N GLY A 111 -10.12 -4.39 -0.90
CA GLY A 111 -11.03 -4.25 0.25
C GLY A 111 -10.38 -4.56 1.60
N TYR A 112 -9.09 -4.84 1.62
CA TYR A 112 -8.37 -5.31 2.80
C TYR A 112 -7.10 -4.50 3.09
N TYR A 113 -6.67 -4.58 4.34
CA TYR A 113 -5.50 -3.91 4.91
C TYR A 113 -4.57 -4.95 5.53
N VAL A 114 -3.26 -4.76 5.38
CA VAL A 114 -2.23 -5.56 6.05
C VAL A 114 -1.74 -4.80 7.27
N ALA A 115 -1.85 -5.39 8.45
CA ALA A 115 -1.31 -4.80 9.67
C ALA A 115 0.23 -4.89 9.68
N ALA A 116 0.89 -3.83 10.14
CA ALA A 116 2.34 -3.78 10.24
C ALA A 116 2.88 -4.97 11.07
N GLY A 117 3.93 -5.62 10.58
CA GLY A 117 4.57 -6.76 11.24
C GLY A 117 3.80 -8.08 11.20
N ILE A 118 2.57 -8.12 10.66
CA ILE A 118 1.84 -9.38 10.44
C ILE A 118 2.12 -9.88 9.02
N PRO A 119 2.74 -11.07 8.85
CA PRO A 119 2.96 -11.64 7.52
C PRO A 119 1.64 -11.92 6.80
N ILE A 120 1.49 -11.37 5.60
CA ILE A 120 0.35 -11.65 4.72
C ILE A 120 0.65 -12.92 3.91
N GLN A 121 -0.34 -13.81 3.83
CA GLN A 121 -0.35 -14.92 2.89
C GLN A 121 -1.41 -14.71 1.82
N ILE A 122 -1.00 -14.87 0.56
CA ILE A 122 -1.85 -14.78 -0.62
C ILE A 122 -1.77 -16.12 -1.36
N ASP A 123 -2.90 -16.79 -1.47
CA ASP A 123 -3.04 -18.02 -2.25
C ASP A 123 -3.77 -17.73 -3.55
N VAL A 124 -3.07 -17.87 -4.67
CA VAL A 124 -3.65 -17.68 -6.00
C VAL A 124 -4.44 -18.93 -6.38
N VAL A 125 -5.72 -18.73 -6.73
CA VAL A 125 -6.64 -19.83 -7.04
C VAL A 125 -6.33 -20.45 -8.41
N ASP A 126 -6.11 -19.62 -9.43
CA ASP A 126 -5.70 -20.04 -10.77
C ASP A 126 -4.41 -19.30 -11.20
N GLN A 127 -3.32 -20.06 -11.31
CA GLN A 127 -2.01 -19.53 -11.68
C GLN A 127 -1.97 -18.99 -13.11
N SER A 128 -2.80 -19.50 -14.01
CA SER A 128 -2.81 -19.04 -15.40
C SER A 128 -3.23 -17.56 -15.51
N GLY A 129 -4.19 -17.16 -14.67
CA GLY A 129 -4.66 -15.77 -14.56
C GLY A 129 -3.73 -14.82 -13.80
N ALA A 130 -2.74 -15.34 -13.06
CA ALA A 130 -1.84 -14.51 -12.25
C ALA A 130 -0.59 -14.00 -12.99
N THR A 131 -0.38 -14.42 -14.24
CA THR A 131 0.78 -14.00 -15.03
C THR A 131 0.85 -12.48 -15.12
N GLY A 132 1.96 -11.92 -14.64
CA GLY A 132 2.23 -10.47 -14.63
C GLY A 132 1.50 -9.66 -13.56
N TRP A 133 0.62 -10.27 -12.77
CA TRP A 133 0.02 -9.61 -11.62
C TRP A 133 1.02 -9.45 -10.48
N SER A 134 0.87 -8.36 -9.70
CA SER A 134 1.64 -8.13 -8.48
C SER A 134 0.73 -7.75 -7.32
N ALA A 135 1.08 -8.14 -6.10
CA ALA A 135 0.45 -7.64 -4.89
C ALA A 135 1.25 -6.48 -4.30
N ARG A 136 0.54 -5.43 -3.90
CA ARG A 136 1.12 -4.22 -3.30
C ARG A 136 0.50 -3.98 -1.94
N VAL A 137 1.33 -3.67 -0.96
CA VAL A 137 0.89 -3.17 0.36
C VAL A 137 1.33 -1.72 0.48
N GLY A 138 0.38 -0.83 0.76
CA GLY A 138 0.58 0.62 0.89
C GLY A 138 0.23 1.40 -0.38
N CYS A 139 -0.49 2.50 -0.22
CA CYS A 139 -0.87 3.41 -1.32
C CYS A 139 0.21 4.45 -1.66
N HIS A 140 1.16 4.72 -0.75
CA HIS A 140 2.20 5.73 -0.92
C HIS A 140 3.31 5.22 -1.85
N SER A 141 3.43 5.77 -3.05
CA SER A 141 4.44 5.34 -4.04
C SER A 141 5.74 6.14 -4.05
N ASP A 142 5.76 7.26 -3.35
CA ASP A 142 6.92 8.13 -3.27
C ASP A 142 8.08 7.43 -2.56
N ASP A 143 9.25 7.49 -3.21
CA ASP A 143 10.54 7.17 -2.63
C ASP A 143 11.21 8.48 -2.22
N LEU A 144 11.33 8.70 -0.91
CA LEU A 144 11.91 9.93 -0.37
C LEU A 144 13.43 9.86 -0.20
N GLY A 145 14.11 8.79 -0.65
CA GLY A 145 15.54 8.60 -0.46
C GLY A 145 16.40 9.74 -1.01
N ASN A 146 15.89 10.48 -2.00
CA ASN A 146 16.57 11.63 -2.59
C ASN A 146 16.12 12.99 -2.03
N CYS A 147 15.18 13.03 -1.09
CA CYS A 147 14.74 14.28 -0.46
C CYS A 147 15.79 14.80 0.52
N ASP A 148 15.95 16.12 0.63
CA ASP A 148 16.95 16.76 1.50
C ASP A 148 16.66 16.58 2.99
N GLU A 149 15.42 16.28 3.35
CA GLU A 149 15.00 15.90 4.69
C GLU A 149 13.95 14.78 4.66
N LEU A 150 13.91 13.96 5.71
CA LEU A 150 12.90 12.91 5.89
C LEU A 150 12.04 13.20 7.13
N ARG A 151 10.74 13.42 6.89
CA ARG A 151 9.69 13.62 7.89
C ARG A 151 8.88 12.36 8.16
N ARG A 152 8.99 11.37 7.27
CA ARG A 152 8.52 10.00 7.47
C ARG A 152 9.52 9.02 6.88
N TRP A 153 9.31 7.73 7.12
CA TRP A 153 10.12 6.69 6.50
C TRP A 153 10.09 6.82 4.97
N PRO A 154 11.24 6.67 4.28
CA PRO A 154 11.34 7.04 2.88
C PRO A 154 10.58 6.11 1.94
N CYS A 155 10.57 4.80 2.23
CA CYS A 155 9.91 3.78 1.41
C CYS A 155 9.02 2.91 2.29
N ILE A 156 7.71 3.14 2.24
CA ILE A 156 6.73 2.48 3.13
C ILE A 156 5.75 1.54 2.42
N SER A 157 5.92 1.35 1.12
CA SER A 157 5.11 0.41 0.33
C SER A 157 5.99 -0.70 -0.22
N ILE A 158 5.42 -1.89 -0.33
CA ILE A 158 6.07 -3.05 -0.96
C ILE A 158 5.24 -3.54 -2.14
N CYS A 159 5.90 -4.08 -3.14
CA CYS A 159 5.27 -4.73 -4.28
C CYS A 159 6.00 -6.03 -4.59
N ARG A 160 5.25 -7.12 -4.82
CA ARG A 160 5.78 -8.44 -5.15
C ARG A 160 4.97 -9.10 -6.26
N PRO A 161 5.62 -9.68 -7.27
CA PRO A 161 4.93 -10.40 -8.33
C PRO A 161 4.30 -11.69 -7.78
N LEU A 162 3.14 -12.06 -8.31
CA LEU A 162 2.41 -13.27 -7.93
C LEU A 162 2.88 -14.48 -8.75
N THR A 163 4.15 -14.86 -8.58
CA THR A 163 4.80 -15.90 -9.40
C THR A 163 4.54 -17.33 -8.92
N ASN A 164 4.03 -17.50 -7.70
CA ASN A 164 3.84 -18.80 -7.06
C ASN A 164 2.37 -19.00 -6.68
N LYS A 165 1.99 -20.24 -6.35
CA LYS A 165 0.65 -20.55 -5.82
C LYS A 165 0.39 -19.87 -4.47
N THR A 166 1.40 -19.86 -3.60
CA THR A 166 1.35 -19.23 -2.28
C THR A 166 2.46 -18.20 -2.20
N ILE A 167 2.10 -16.98 -1.85
CA ILE A 167 3.02 -15.85 -1.69
C ILE A 167 2.95 -15.40 -0.23
N GLN A 168 4.11 -15.25 0.39
CA GLN A 168 4.27 -14.63 1.71
C GLN A 168 4.91 -13.26 1.53
N MET A 169 4.36 -12.23 2.15
CA MET A 169 4.95 -10.90 2.15
C MET A 169 4.95 -10.32 3.57
N ASN A 170 5.96 -9.50 3.86
CA ASN A 170 6.10 -8.82 5.15
C ASN A 170 6.11 -7.32 4.89
N SER A 171 5.29 -6.55 5.62
CA SER A 171 5.35 -5.09 5.61
C SER A 171 5.60 -4.57 7.01
N ALA A 172 6.68 -3.82 7.18
CA ALA A 172 6.99 -3.16 8.45
C ALA A 172 6.09 -1.96 8.75
N PHE A 173 5.35 -1.48 7.76
CA PHE A 173 4.49 -0.29 7.82
C PHE A 173 3.00 -0.63 7.71
N GLY A 174 2.67 -1.83 7.22
CA GLY A 174 1.30 -2.17 6.86
C GLY A 174 0.77 -1.35 5.69
N GLY A 175 -0.53 -1.38 5.45
CA GLY A 175 -1.19 -0.55 4.44
C GLY A 175 -2.34 -1.25 3.73
N LEU A 176 -3.04 -0.49 2.88
CA LEU A 176 -4.02 -1.04 1.93
C LEU A 176 -3.37 -2.10 1.04
N LEU A 177 -4.08 -3.21 0.82
CA LEU A 177 -3.66 -4.27 -0.10
C LEU A 177 -4.30 -4.06 -1.47
N PHE A 178 -3.45 -4.00 -2.50
CA PHE A 178 -3.84 -3.86 -3.89
C PHE A 178 -3.34 -5.03 -4.73
N LEU A 179 -4.05 -5.34 -5.80
CA LEU A 179 -3.52 -6.09 -6.92
C LEU A 179 -3.23 -5.13 -8.07
N GLN A 180 -2.03 -5.22 -8.62
CA GLN A 180 -1.60 -4.45 -9.78
C GLN A 180 -1.70 -5.33 -11.02
N SER A 181 -2.44 -4.84 -12.01
CA SER A 181 -2.67 -5.56 -13.26
C SER A 181 -1.40 -5.65 -14.13
N PRO A 182 -1.29 -6.69 -14.97
CA PRO A 182 -0.14 -6.92 -15.84
C PRO A 182 0.03 -5.88 -16.96
N GLY A 183 -0.99 -5.07 -17.26
CA GLY A 183 -0.99 -4.10 -18.35
C GLY A 183 -2.39 -3.59 -18.67
N ASP A 184 -2.54 -3.00 -19.86
CA ASP A 184 -3.81 -2.42 -20.32
C ASP A 184 -4.78 -3.45 -20.92
N GLU A 185 -4.29 -4.66 -21.19
CA GLU A 185 -5.13 -5.76 -21.66
C GLU A 185 -6.08 -6.27 -20.57
N SER A 186 -7.24 -6.78 -20.99
CA SER A 186 -8.21 -7.35 -20.06
C SER A 186 -7.63 -8.59 -19.39
N SER A 187 -7.67 -8.62 -18.07
CA SER A 187 -7.18 -9.74 -17.27
C SER A 187 -7.98 -9.88 -15.99
N SER A 188 -7.97 -11.05 -15.39
CA SER A 188 -8.65 -11.29 -14.12
C SER A 188 -7.82 -12.19 -13.23
N ILE A 189 -7.96 -12.01 -11.92
CA ILE A 189 -7.29 -12.85 -10.93
C ILE A 189 -8.24 -13.14 -9.77
N THR A 190 -8.17 -14.38 -9.28
CA THR A 190 -8.84 -14.78 -8.04
C THR A 190 -7.80 -15.27 -7.04
N ILE A 191 -7.84 -14.72 -5.83
CA ILE A 191 -6.93 -15.05 -4.73
C ILE A 191 -7.71 -15.29 -3.44
N ASN A 192 -7.15 -16.09 -2.54
CA ASN A 192 -7.55 -16.16 -1.15
C ASN A 192 -6.51 -15.42 -0.31
N LEU A 193 -7.00 -14.57 0.60
CA LEU A 193 -6.20 -13.73 1.46
C LEU A 193 -6.25 -14.25 2.89
N HIS A 194 -5.10 -14.25 3.54
CA HIS A 194 -4.93 -14.67 4.92
C HIS A 194 -4.14 -13.63 5.70
N HIS A 195 -4.55 -13.40 6.94
CA HIS A 195 -3.98 -12.39 7.84
C HIS A 195 -4.26 -10.94 7.40
N VAL A 196 -5.48 -10.69 6.93
CA VAL A 196 -5.93 -9.36 6.51
C VAL A 196 -6.93 -8.74 7.47
N VAL A 197 -7.04 -7.41 7.44
CA VAL A 197 -8.02 -6.63 8.18
C VAL A 197 -9.00 -6.00 7.19
N LEU A 198 -10.29 -6.01 7.48
CA LEU A 198 -11.27 -5.30 6.66
C LEU A 198 -10.99 -3.79 6.67
N THR A 199 -11.04 -3.14 5.51
CA THR A 199 -10.77 -1.71 5.37
C THR A 199 -11.96 -0.95 4.77
N PRO A 200 -12.20 0.33 5.14
CA PRO A 200 -13.26 1.11 4.52
C PRO A 200 -13.01 1.26 3.03
N THR A 201 -13.95 0.79 2.22
CA THR A 201 -13.89 0.88 0.76
C THR A 201 -15.24 1.27 0.20
N TYR A 202 -15.23 2.26 -0.68
CA TYR A 202 -16.39 2.79 -1.36
C TYR A 202 -16.07 2.99 -2.83
N ASP A 203 -16.95 2.58 -3.73
CA ASP A 203 -16.80 2.80 -5.17
C ASP A 203 -18.18 2.99 -5.78
N ILE A 204 -18.42 4.15 -6.40
CA ILE A 204 -19.73 4.50 -7.00
C ILE A 204 -20.10 3.59 -8.19
N THR A 205 -19.14 2.87 -8.75
CA THR A 205 -19.32 1.97 -9.91
C THR A 205 -19.46 0.50 -9.52
N ASP A 206 -19.20 0.16 -8.25
CA ASP A 206 -19.35 -1.19 -7.70
C ASP A 206 -20.50 -1.16 -6.68
N SER A 207 -21.66 -1.68 -7.10
CA SER A 207 -22.87 -1.67 -6.28
C SER A 207 -22.68 -2.37 -4.93
N ASN A 208 -21.90 -3.46 -4.90
CA ASN A 208 -21.62 -4.17 -3.66
C ASN A 208 -20.76 -3.30 -2.71
N ARG A 209 -19.78 -2.56 -3.22
CA ARG A 209 -19.00 -1.62 -2.38
C ARG A 209 -19.84 -0.43 -1.90
N ALA A 210 -20.71 0.09 -2.75
CA ALA A 210 -21.59 1.20 -2.39
C ALA A 210 -22.63 0.80 -1.32
N GLU A 211 -23.29 -0.36 -1.49
CA GLU A 211 -24.33 -0.86 -0.58
C GLU A 211 -23.75 -1.31 0.77
N THR A 212 -22.51 -1.81 0.80
CA THR A 212 -21.85 -2.25 2.04
C THR A 212 -21.14 -1.14 2.81
N TRP A 213 -21.25 0.12 2.37
CA TRP A 213 -20.54 1.24 2.97
C TRP A 213 -20.83 1.45 4.45
N ASP A 214 -22.11 1.43 4.86
CA ASP A 214 -22.50 1.64 6.25
C ASP A 214 -21.92 0.58 7.18
N TYR A 215 -21.90 -0.67 6.72
CA TYR A 215 -21.24 -1.74 7.45
C TYR A 215 -19.73 -1.48 7.56
N LYS A 216 -19.07 -1.17 6.44
CA LYS A 216 -17.61 -0.97 6.40
C LYS A 216 -17.16 0.23 7.22
N ARG A 217 -17.84 1.38 7.13
CA ARG A 217 -17.47 2.58 7.90
C ARG A 217 -17.64 2.39 9.41
N ALA A 218 -18.55 1.49 9.83
CA ALA A 218 -18.79 1.18 11.24
C ALA A 218 -17.85 0.07 11.79
N HIS A 219 -17.48 -0.92 10.98
CA HIS A 219 -16.82 -2.15 11.46
C HIS A 219 -15.40 -2.37 10.92
N ALA A 220 -15.03 -1.77 9.79
CA ALA A 220 -13.69 -1.93 9.24
C ALA A 220 -12.66 -1.20 10.12
N GLN A 221 -11.54 -1.88 10.38
CA GLN A 221 -10.50 -1.37 11.27
C GLN A 221 -9.26 -0.87 10.53
N GLY A 222 -9.12 -1.19 9.23
CA GLY A 222 -7.99 -0.73 8.43
C GLY A 222 -7.80 0.79 8.52
N LEU A 223 -6.55 1.22 8.61
CA LEU A 223 -6.19 2.59 8.98
C LEU A 223 -6.35 3.59 7.81
N TRP A 224 -6.44 3.07 6.59
CA TRP A 224 -6.60 3.81 5.35
C TRP A 224 -7.79 3.31 4.55
N ALA A 225 -8.47 4.21 3.87
CA ALA A 225 -9.64 3.95 3.04
C ALA A 225 -9.31 4.09 1.55
N ASP A 226 -10.06 3.38 0.70
CA ASP A 226 -10.03 3.54 -0.76
C ASP A 226 -11.44 3.97 -1.20
N ILE A 227 -11.57 5.22 -1.64
CA ILE A 227 -12.83 5.88 -1.97
C ILE A 227 -12.79 6.30 -3.44
N ALA A 228 -13.60 5.66 -4.28
CA ALA A 228 -13.49 5.76 -5.73
C ALA A 228 -14.77 6.32 -6.39
N GLY A 229 -14.55 7.30 -7.27
CA GLY A 229 -15.49 7.75 -8.28
C GLY A 229 -15.32 6.97 -9.59
N ARG A 230 -15.85 7.52 -10.69
CA ARG A 230 -15.69 6.95 -12.04
C ARG A 230 -14.30 7.23 -12.62
N HIS A 231 -13.74 8.39 -12.29
CA HIS A 231 -12.52 8.91 -12.90
C HIS A 231 -11.46 9.29 -11.86
N ILE A 232 -11.76 9.18 -10.57
CA ILE A 232 -10.85 9.54 -9.49
C ILE A 232 -10.92 8.55 -8.34
N ILE A 233 -9.80 8.35 -7.63
CA ILE A 233 -9.70 7.55 -6.41
C ILE A 233 -8.98 8.38 -5.36
N PHE A 234 -9.51 8.39 -4.14
CA PHE A 234 -8.86 8.96 -2.97
C PHE A 234 -8.41 7.87 -2.01
N ASN A 235 -7.14 7.90 -1.61
CA ASN A 235 -6.64 7.17 -0.46
C ASN A 235 -6.46 8.12 0.72
N LEU A 236 -7.29 7.91 1.75
CA LEU A 236 -7.43 8.81 2.89
C LEU A 236 -7.29 8.02 4.19
N PRO A 237 -6.85 8.63 5.29
CA PRO A 237 -6.96 8.00 6.61
C PRO A 237 -8.42 7.64 6.91
N SER A 238 -8.68 6.42 7.35
CA SER A 238 -10.05 5.92 7.63
C SER A 238 -10.82 6.79 8.61
N LYS A 239 -10.12 7.38 9.58
CA LYS A 239 -10.68 8.33 10.55
C LYS A 239 -11.35 9.55 9.91
N SER A 240 -10.90 9.96 8.72
CA SER A 240 -11.38 11.13 8.01
C SER A 240 -12.68 10.86 7.24
N VAL A 241 -12.98 9.59 6.94
CA VAL A 241 -14.13 9.22 6.09
C VAL A 241 -15.21 8.43 6.82
N LYS A 242 -14.91 7.83 7.98
CA LYS A 242 -15.85 6.93 8.68
C LYS A 242 -17.19 7.57 9.07
N TYR A 243 -17.23 8.90 9.20
CA TYR A 243 -18.44 9.66 9.54
C TYR A 243 -19.25 10.10 8.32
N LEU A 244 -18.75 9.85 7.11
CA LEU A 244 -19.43 10.23 5.87
C LEU A 244 -20.46 9.17 5.50
N GLU A 245 -21.69 9.61 5.25
CA GLU A 245 -22.76 8.80 4.67
C GLU A 245 -22.51 8.55 3.18
N SER A 246 -23.08 7.49 2.62
CA SER A 246 -22.96 7.16 1.19
C SER A 246 -23.37 8.34 0.29
N ALA A 247 -24.49 9.02 0.61
CA ALA A 247 -24.95 10.18 -0.14
C ALA A 247 -23.97 11.38 -0.11
N GLN A 248 -23.16 11.52 0.95
CA GLN A 248 -22.12 12.55 1.02
C GLN A 248 -20.91 12.17 0.16
N LEU A 249 -20.52 10.89 0.17
CA LEU A 249 -19.49 10.37 -0.71
C LEU A 249 -19.89 10.48 -2.18
N ASP A 250 -21.11 10.11 -2.54
CA ASP A 250 -21.66 10.27 -3.89
C ASP A 250 -21.54 11.72 -4.36
N ARG A 251 -21.97 12.69 -3.54
CA ARG A 251 -21.88 14.10 -3.89
C ARG A 251 -20.44 14.54 -4.11
N ALA A 252 -19.53 14.18 -3.22
CA ALA A 252 -18.12 14.57 -3.31
C ALA A 252 -17.44 13.93 -4.54
N LEU A 253 -17.66 12.64 -4.77
CA LEU A 253 -17.07 11.90 -5.88
C LEU A 253 -17.61 12.35 -7.23
N ASN A 254 -18.91 12.58 -7.36
CA ASN A 254 -19.48 13.13 -8.60
C ASN A 254 -18.93 14.55 -8.90
N PHE A 255 -18.69 15.37 -7.87
CA PHE A 255 -18.04 16.67 -8.05
C PHE A 255 -16.61 16.52 -8.57
N TRP A 256 -15.79 15.66 -7.95
CA TRP A 256 -14.42 15.43 -8.41
C TRP A 256 -14.33 14.75 -9.77
N ASP A 257 -15.21 13.80 -10.08
CA ASP A 257 -15.35 13.20 -11.41
C ASP A 257 -15.62 14.30 -12.46
N SER A 258 -16.46 15.30 -12.14
CA SER A 258 -16.75 16.41 -13.06
C SER A 258 -15.54 17.31 -13.31
N ILE A 259 -14.64 17.46 -12.33
CA ILE A 259 -13.38 18.21 -12.50
C ILE A 259 -12.45 17.46 -13.45
N VAL A 260 -12.27 16.15 -13.25
CA VAL A 260 -11.44 15.33 -14.16
C VAL A 260 -12.00 15.40 -15.58
N LEU A 261 -13.32 15.30 -15.75
CA LEU A 261 -13.97 15.45 -17.05
C LEU A 261 -13.73 16.84 -17.66
N ALA A 262 -13.84 17.92 -16.89
CA ALA A 262 -13.59 19.27 -17.39
C ALA A 262 -12.15 19.46 -17.90
N HIS A 263 -11.15 18.87 -17.24
CA HIS A 263 -9.77 18.87 -17.74
C HIS A 263 -9.64 18.13 -19.08
N HIS A 264 -10.30 16.98 -19.20
CA HIS A 264 -10.31 16.20 -20.42
C HIS A 264 -11.04 16.91 -21.57
N ASP A 265 -12.16 17.58 -21.28
CA ASP A 265 -12.92 18.40 -22.24
C ASP A 265 -12.07 19.56 -22.77
N LEU A 266 -11.38 20.28 -21.88
CA LEU A 266 -10.47 21.36 -22.27
C LEU A 266 -9.33 20.85 -23.17
N ARG A 267 -8.81 19.65 -22.87
CA ARG A 267 -7.75 19.01 -23.66
C ARG A 267 -8.27 18.39 -24.97
N GLY A 268 -9.59 18.15 -25.10
CA GLY A 268 -10.19 17.40 -26.22
C GLY A 268 -9.92 15.89 -26.14
N THR A 269 -9.89 15.31 -24.94
CA THR A 269 -9.61 13.88 -24.71
C THR A 269 -10.66 13.25 -23.79
N LYS A 270 -10.56 11.95 -23.50
CA LYS A 270 -11.41 11.25 -22.53
C LYS A 270 -10.56 10.60 -21.44
N PRO A 271 -11.08 10.44 -20.21
CA PRO A 271 -10.42 9.65 -19.18
C PRO A 271 -10.23 8.21 -19.67
N THR A 272 -9.01 7.68 -19.52
CA THR A 272 -8.66 6.29 -19.88
C THR A 272 -8.47 5.39 -18.66
N HIS A 273 -8.26 5.99 -17.50
CA HIS A 273 -8.04 5.34 -16.21
C HIS A 273 -8.47 6.32 -15.11
N ARG A 274 -8.57 5.84 -13.87
CA ARG A 274 -8.85 6.70 -12.72
C ARG A 274 -7.58 7.41 -12.26
N GLU A 275 -7.68 8.71 -11.99
CA GLU A 275 -6.62 9.47 -11.32
C GLU A 275 -6.62 9.14 -9.82
N ARG A 276 -5.46 8.80 -9.24
CA ARG A 276 -5.36 8.46 -7.82
C ARG A 276 -4.70 9.59 -7.04
N ILE A 277 -5.37 10.06 -6.00
CA ILE A 277 -4.88 11.04 -5.05
C ILE A 277 -4.65 10.34 -3.71
N VAL A 278 -3.44 10.43 -3.19
CA VAL A 278 -3.04 9.79 -1.93
C VAL A 278 -2.67 10.88 -0.94
N CYS A 279 -3.35 10.95 0.20
CA CYS A 279 -2.89 11.80 1.29
C CYS A 279 -1.56 11.29 1.82
N ASP A 280 -0.59 12.18 2.02
CA ASP A 280 0.73 11.84 2.55
C ASP A 280 1.18 12.94 3.52
N GLU A 281 2.00 12.58 4.50
CA GLU A 281 2.68 13.55 5.38
C GLU A 281 3.84 14.25 4.67
N GLN A 282 4.48 13.55 3.72
CA GLN A 282 5.55 14.09 2.90
C GLN A 282 5.53 13.45 1.51
N PRO A 283 4.93 14.10 0.50
CA PRO A 283 5.17 13.74 -0.89
C PRO A 283 6.62 14.06 -1.29
N SER A 284 7.14 13.39 -2.32
CA SER A 284 8.51 13.63 -2.81
C SER A 284 8.72 15.05 -3.33
N ALA A 285 7.64 15.73 -3.75
CA ALA A 285 7.64 17.13 -4.17
C ALA A 285 6.32 17.81 -3.80
N GLY A 286 6.40 19.11 -3.47
CA GLY A 286 5.23 19.95 -3.25
C GLY A 286 4.53 19.70 -1.92
N TYR A 287 3.19 19.74 -1.95
CA TYR A 287 2.33 19.68 -0.77
C TYR A 287 1.19 18.65 -0.89
N MET A 288 0.75 18.36 -2.12
CA MET A 288 -0.27 17.36 -2.46
C MET A 288 0.07 16.74 -3.81
#